data_AF-A0A1Q7R788-F1
#
_entry.id   AF-A0A1Q7R788-F1
#
_cell.length_a   1.000
_cell.length_b   1.000
_cell.length_c   1.000
_cell.angle_alpha   90.00
_cell.angle_beta   90.00
_cell.angle_gamma   90.00
#
_symmetry.space_group_name_H-M   'P 1'
#
loop_
_entity.id
_entity.type
_entity.pdbx_description
1 polymer ?
#
loop_
_entity_poly.entity_id
_entity_poly.type
_entity_poly.pdbx_seq_one_letter_code
_entity_poly.pdbx_strand_id
1 'polypeptide(L)'
;KTLTAVAVMQLRDRKRVSLDERVTQYIPELRQVHDPFGSMDDVTIRMLLSHSAGFQNPTWPYKAGKSWEPFEPTRWEQLVAMMPYQEVAFAPGSRYSYSNPGFIYLARIIEQLTGDPYQSYVYKNLWAPLGITHSYFGATPYHLADQRSNNYDVVRDSAGHEAVVANGRDFDPGITIPNGGWNAPLGDLARWVGFLSGAAGNDTVLARTTLDEMWRTLFATEGDAPGDSVGLSFFVLWRDGVRFIGHTGQQAGFRSFFYVNPKTSAAVIAAFNTTNDARDAESAQGFKRIIDAALELIAR
;
A
#
# COMPACT_ATOMS: atom_id res chain seq x y z
N LYS A 1 -0.51 -2.86 0.44
CA LYS A 1 0.77 -2.66 -0.29
C LYS A 1 1.90 -3.56 0.23
N THR A 2 2.34 -3.37 1.48
CA THR A 2 3.47 -4.13 2.03
C THR A 2 3.28 -5.66 2.00
N LEU A 3 2.06 -6.16 2.24
CA LEU A 3 1.70 -7.58 2.02
C LEU A 3 1.98 -8.04 0.58
N THR A 4 1.49 -7.29 -0.42
CA THR A 4 1.71 -7.57 -1.85
C THR A 4 3.19 -7.55 -2.20
N ALA A 5 3.94 -6.57 -1.69
CA ALA A 5 5.37 -6.47 -1.96
C ALA A 5 6.14 -7.67 -1.39
N VAL A 6 5.86 -8.06 -0.14
CA VAL A 6 6.47 -9.26 0.46
C VAL A 6 6.09 -10.52 -0.31
N ALA A 7 4.85 -10.65 -0.77
CA ALA A 7 4.42 -11.78 -1.61
C ALA A 7 5.19 -11.86 -2.94
N VAL A 8 5.42 -10.73 -3.62
CA VAL A 8 6.26 -10.68 -4.83
C VAL A 8 7.69 -11.09 -4.52
N MET A 9 8.25 -10.60 -3.41
CA MET A 9 9.62 -10.94 -3.00
C MET A 9 9.77 -12.41 -2.60
N GLN A 10 8.76 -13.03 -1.98
CA GLN A 10 8.73 -14.49 -1.77
C GLN A 10 8.82 -15.26 -3.08
N LEU A 11 8.04 -14.85 -4.10
CA LEU A 11 8.08 -15.48 -5.41
C LEU A 11 9.43 -15.25 -6.09
N ARG A 12 10.04 -14.08 -5.91
CA ARG A 12 11.40 -13.80 -6.39
C ARG A 12 12.43 -14.71 -5.73
N ASP A 13 12.39 -14.88 -4.42
CA ASP A 13 13.33 -15.75 -3.69
C ASP A 13 13.16 -17.22 -4.10
N ARG A 14 11.95 -17.61 -4.49
CA ARG A 14 11.63 -18.91 -5.10
C ARG A 14 11.99 -19.00 -6.60
N LYS A 15 12.67 -18.00 -7.15
CA LYS A 15 13.06 -17.88 -8.57
C LYS A 15 11.89 -18.01 -9.55
N ARG A 16 10.69 -17.60 -9.13
CA ARG A 16 9.47 -17.62 -9.96
C ARG A 16 9.31 -16.35 -10.79
N VAL A 17 10.01 -15.28 -10.42
CA VAL A 17 9.95 -13.95 -11.05
C VAL A 17 11.22 -13.18 -10.75
N SER A 18 11.67 -12.34 -11.68
CA SER A 18 12.71 -11.32 -11.47
C SER A 18 12.09 -9.93 -11.37
N LEU A 19 12.70 -9.04 -10.58
CA LEU A 19 12.21 -7.67 -10.43
C LEU A 19 12.39 -6.83 -11.71
N ASP A 20 13.33 -7.22 -12.58
CA ASP A 20 13.63 -6.50 -13.82
C ASP A 20 12.90 -7.09 -15.03
N GLU A 21 12.02 -8.08 -14.80
CA GLU A 21 11.10 -8.56 -15.84
C GLU A 21 10.02 -7.53 -16.15
N ARG A 22 9.55 -7.60 -17.40
CA ARG A 22 8.56 -6.69 -17.95
C ARG A 22 7.18 -7.06 -17.43
N VAL A 23 6.42 -6.09 -16.94
CA VAL A 23 5.07 -6.34 -16.41
C VAL A 23 4.14 -6.88 -17.52
N THR A 24 4.34 -6.45 -18.76
CA THR A 24 3.58 -6.86 -19.94
C THR A 24 3.81 -8.32 -20.38
N GLN A 25 4.78 -9.03 -19.80
CA GLN A 25 4.90 -10.48 -19.95
C GLN A 25 3.78 -11.22 -19.22
N TYR A 26 3.30 -10.63 -18.12
CA TYR A 26 2.24 -11.19 -17.28
C TYR A 26 0.88 -10.55 -17.53
N ILE A 27 0.88 -9.28 -17.94
CA ILE A 27 -0.31 -8.47 -18.16
C ILE A 27 -0.18 -7.78 -19.53
N PRO A 28 -0.34 -8.53 -20.63
CA PRO A 28 -0.18 -7.99 -21.99
C PRO A 28 -1.12 -6.82 -22.28
N GLU A 29 -2.27 -6.75 -21.60
CA GLU A 29 -3.26 -5.68 -21.74
C GLU A 29 -2.72 -4.30 -21.39
N LEU A 30 -1.67 -4.20 -20.57
CA LEU A 30 -1.04 -2.93 -20.22
C LEU A 30 -0.42 -2.20 -21.41
N ARG A 31 -0.17 -2.90 -22.53
CA ARG A 31 0.26 -2.23 -23.79
C ARG A 31 -0.80 -1.28 -24.35
N GLN A 32 -2.03 -1.32 -23.86
CA GLN A 32 -3.09 -0.37 -24.21
C GLN A 32 -2.96 0.96 -23.48
N VAL A 33 -2.23 1.02 -22.35
CA VAL A 33 -1.94 2.29 -21.66
C VAL A 33 -1.01 3.13 -22.52
N HIS A 34 -1.32 4.42 -22.66
CA HIS A 34 -0.49 5.34 -23.41
C HIS A 34 0.81 5.66 -22.63
N ASP A 35 1.95 5.47 -23.29
CA ASP A 35 3.24 5.93 -22.79
C ASP A 35 3.84 6.94 -23.78
N PRO A 36 3.75 8.25 -23.51
CA PRO A 36 4.30 9.27 -24.39
C PRO A 36 5.83 9.33 -24.32
N PHE A 37 6.47 8.57 -23.43
CA PHE A 37 7.91 8.57 -23.21
C PHE A 37 8.61 7.33 -23.79
N GLY A 38 7.86 6.32 -24.25
CA GLY A 38 8.45 5.07 -24.72
C GLY A 38 7.43 3.95 -24.92
N SER A 39 7.75 2.76 -24.41
CA SER A 39 6.89 1.59 -24.49
C SER A 39 6.51 1.11 -23.11
N MET A 40 5.25 0.69 -22.95
CA MET A 40 4.80 -0.03 -21.76
C MET A 40 5.57 -1.34 -21.52
N ASP A 41 6.28 -1.88 -22.52
CA ASP A 41 7.20 -3.01 -22.35
C ASP A 41 8.48 -2.67 -21.55
N ASP A 42 8.75 -1.39 -21.27
CA ASP A 42 9.89 -0.96 -20.45
C ASP A 42 9.53 -0.88 -18.96
N VAL A 43 8.24 -1.00 -18.61
CA VAL A 43 7.79 -1.03 -17.22
C VAL A 43 8.12 -2.38 -16.59
N THR A 44 8.89 -2.35 -15.49
CA THR A 44 9.30 -3.55 -14.76
C THR A 44 8.56 -3.73 -13.43
N ILE A 45 8.61 -4.94 -12.88
CA ILE A 45 8.04 -5.27 -11.57
C ILE A 45 8.67 -4.42 -10.46
N ARG A 46 9.98 -4.13 -10.55
CA ARG A 46 10.69 -3.21 -9.66
C ARG A 46 10.04 -1.84 -9.63
N MET A 47 9.70 -1.30 -10.80
CA MET A 47 9.07 0.03 -10.92
C MET A 47 7.67 0.08 -10.31
N LEU A 48 6.91 -1.02 -10.36
CA LEU A 48 5.62 -1.11 -9.65
C LEU A 48 5.82 -1.09 -8.13
N LEU A 49 6.77 -1.88 -7.62
CA LEU A 49 7.09 -1.96 -6.19
C LEU A 49 7.64 -0.63 -5.64
N SER A 50 8.44 0.08 -6.42
CA SER A 50 9.07 1.35 -6.02
C SER A 50 8.26 2.60 -6.38
N HIS A 51 7.02 2.44 -6.86
CA HIS A 51 6.18 3.56 -7.29
C HIS A 51 6.87 4.49 -8.30
N SER A 52 7.59 3.93 -9.27
CA SER A 52 8.29 4.70 -10.30
C SER A 52 7.82 4.39 -11.72
N ALA A 53 6.75 3.61 -11.87
CA ALA A 53 6.22 3.23 -13.18
C ALA A 53 5.42 4.33 -13.90
N GLY A 54 5.21 5.50 -13.29
CA GLY A 54 4.48 6.61 -13.93
C GLY A 54 2.95 6.52 -13.84
N PHE A 55 2.39 5.41 -13.33
CA PHE A 55 0.95 5.29 -13.11
C PHE A 55 0.45 6.30 -12.06
N GLN A 56 -0.80 6.73 -12.22
CA GLN A 56 -1.47 7.71 -11.37
C GLN A 56 -1.77 7.25 -9.92
N ASN A 57 -2.23 8.21 -9.12
CA ASN A 57 -2.85 8.05 -7.79
C ASN A 57 -3.94 9.12 -7.59
N PRO A 58 -5.16 8.81 -7.12
CA PRO A 58 -5.66 7.53 -6.59
C PRO A 58 -5.88 6.45 -7.67
N THR A 59 -6.33 5.26 -7.26
CA THR A 59 -6.76 4.23 -8.21
C THR A 59 -7.93 4.76 -9.05
N TRP A 60 -8.89 5.43 -8.39
CA TRP A 60 -10.07 6.09 -8.97
C TRP A 60 -10.85 6.84 -7.84
N PRO A 61 -11.89 7.64 -8.15
CA PRO A 61 -12.11 8.20 -9.49
C PRO A 61 -10.88 9.00 -9.92
N TYR A 62 -10.64 9.06 -11.22
CA TYR A 62 -9.69 10.02 -11.79
C TYR A 62 -10.28 11.37 -11.38
N LYS A 63 -9.65 12.13 -10.48
CA LYS A 63 -10.18 13.45 -10.08
C LYS A 63 -9.72 14.51 -11.08
N ALA A 64 -9.84 14.23 -12.39
CA ALA A 64 -9.34 15.09 -13.46
C ALA A 64 -10.46 15.89 -14.17
N GLY A 65 -11.71 15.73 -13.74
CA GLY A 65 -12.88 16.39 -14.30
C GLY A 65 -13.19 16.01 -15.74
N LYS A 66 -12.76 14.83 -16.21
CA LYS A 66 -13.04 14.36 -17.58
C LYS A 66 -14.44 13.76 -17.65
N SER A 67 -15.15 14.01 -18.75
CA SER A 67 -16.51 13.50 -18.96
C SER A 67 -16.60 11.97 -19.07
N TRP A 68 -15.48 11.30 -19.35
CA TRP A 68 -15.38 9.84 -19.48
C TRP A 68 -14.94 9.14 -18.19
N GLU A 69 -14.80 9.87 -17.07
CA GLU A 69 -14.22 9.31 -15.83
C GLU A 69 -14.99 8.07 -15.37
N PRO A 70 -14.33 6.91 -15.35
CA PRO A 70 -14.99 5.66 -15.02
C PRO A 70 -15.28 5.59 -13.52
N PHE A 71 -16.36 4.89 -13.18
CA PHE A 71 -16.61 4.44 -11.82
C PHE A 71 -15.48 3.51 -11.35
N GLU A 72 -15.32 3.40 -10.03
CA GLU A 72 -14.45 2.42 -9.38
C GLU A 72 -14.64 1.01 -9.98
N PRO A 73 -13.66 0.45 -10.71
CA PRO A 73 -13.75 -0.92 -11.18
C PRO A 73 -13.72 -1.86 -9.99
N THR A 74 -14.64 -2.82 -9.99
CA THR A 74 -14.71 -3.88 -8.98
C THR A 74 -14.08 -5.18 -9.47
N ARG A 75 -13.85 -5.30 -10.79
CA ARG A 75 -13.33 -6.49 -11.47
C ARG A 75 -12.19 -6.15 -12.42
N TRP A 76 -11.36 -7.15 -12.72
CA TRP A 76 -10.20 -7.02 -13.61
C TRP A 76 -10.59 -6.56 -15.02
N GLU A 77 -11.67 -7.10 -15.60
CA GLU A 77 -12.10 -6.79 -16.96
C GLU A 77 -12.52 -5.33 -17.12
N GLN A 78 -13.08 -4.74 -16.06
CA GLN A 78 -13.43 -3.31 -16.02
C GLN A 78 -12.15 -2.46 -16.04
N LEU A 79 -11.12 -2.85 -15.29
CA LEU A 79 -9.83 -2.17 -15.30
C LEU A 79 -9.14 -2.28 -16.66
N VAL A 80 -9.20 -3.44 -17.32
CA VAL A 80 -8.67 -3.63 -18.68
C VAL A 80 -9.37 -2.72 -19.69
N ALA A 81 -10.70 -2.64 -19.64
CA ALA A 81 -11.47 -1.76 -20.54
C ALA A 81 -11.11 -0.27 -20.39
N MET A 82 -10.53 0.11 -19.25
CA MET A 82 -10.09 1.48 -18.98
C MET A 82 -8.66 1.77 -19.45
N MET A 83 -7.80 0.76 -19.64
CA MET A 83 -6.39 0.94 -20.00
C MET A 83 -6.17 1.82 -21.25
N PRO A 84 -6.96 1.72 -22.33
CA PRO A 84 -6.84 2.60 -23.51
C PRO A 84 -6.99 4.11 -23.22
N TYR A 85 -7.58 4.47 -22.09
CA TYR A 85 -7.82 5.86 -21.68
C TYR A 85 -6.82 6.34 -20.62
N GLN A 86 -5.86 5.50 -20.24
CA GLN A 86 -4.84 5.81 -19.26
C GLN A 86 -3.54 6.24 -19.93
N GLU A 87 -2.78 7.08 -19.22
CA GLU A 87 -1.45 7.52 -19.62
C GLU A 87 -0.50 7.52 -18.42
N VAL A 88 0.77 7.18 -18.63
CA VAL A 88 1.80 7.37 -17.59
C VAL A 88 2.24 8.85 -17.52
N ALA A 89 2.40 9.38 -16.31
CA ALA A 89 2.66 10.80 -16.09
C ALA A 89 4.13 11.23 -16.26
N PHE A 90 5.05 10.27 -16.39
CA PHE A 90 6.48 10.48 -16.60
C PHE A 90 7.13 9.19 -17.10
N ALA A 91 8.32 9.30 -17.67
CA ALA A 91 9.11 8.17 -18.15
C ALA A 91 9.28 7.10 -17.04
N PRO A 92 8.83 5.85 -17.24
CA PRO A 92 8.96 4.80 -16.24
C PRO A 92 10.39 4.66 -15.71
N GLY A 93 10.52 4.55 -14.39
CA GLY A 93 11.78 4.45 -13.68
C GLY A 93 12.52 5.78 -13.44
N SER A 94 12.04 6.92 -13.96
CA SER A 94 12.77 8.19 -13.85
C SER A 94 12.64 8.89 -12.49
N ARG A 95 11.51 8.73 -11.79
CA ARG A 95 11.25 9.33 -10.48
C ARG A 95 10.20 8.56 -9.69
N TYR A 96 10.07 8.91 -8.42
CA TYR A 96 8.98 8.45 -7.57
C TYR A 96 7.68 9.23 -7.84
N SER A 97 6.57 8.51 -7.90
CA SER A 97 5.23 9.04 -7.67
C SER A 97 4.33 7.91 -7.18
N TYR A 98 3.79 8.06 -5.97
CA TYR A 98 2.95 7.05 -5.35
C TYR A 98 1.84 6.61 -6.30
N SER A 99 1.57 5.30 -6.37
CA SER A 99 0.59 4.73 -7.29
C SER A 99 -0.10 3.51 -6.70
N ASN A 100 -1.44 3.55 -6.69
CA ASN A 100 -2.27 2.44 -6.26
C ASN A 100 -2.47 1.35 -7.34
N PRO A 101 -2.72 1.69 -8.63
CA PRO A 101 -2.89 0.69 -9.69
C PRO A 101 -1.73 -0.31 -9.80
N GLY A 102 -0.49 0.14 -9.60
CA GLY A 102 0.67 -0.75 -9.66
C GLY A 102 0.59 -1.96 -8.74
N PHE A 103 -0.05 -1.83 -7.57
CA PHE A 103 -0.22 -2.92 -6.62
C PHE A 103 -1.33 -3.90 -7.00
N ILE A 104 -2.30 -3.45 -7.80
CA ILE A 104 -3.30 -4.34 -8.41
C ILE A 104 -2.62 -5.21 -9.47
N TYR A 105 -1.76 -4.60 -10.29
CA TYR A 105 -0.97 -5.33 -11.29
C TYR A 105 -0.04 -6.36 -10.64
N LEU A 106 0.63 -6.00 -9.54
CA LEU A 106 1.45 -6.96 -8.78
C LEU A 106 0.64 -8.14 -8.24
N ALA A 107 -0.58 -7.91 -7.74
CA ALA A 107 -1.46 -9.00 -7.33
C ALA A 107 -1.88 -9.88 -8.50
N ARG A 108 -2.18 -9.29 -9.66
CA ARG A 108 -2.48 -10.05 -10.87
C ARG A 108 -1.30 -10.94 -11.30
N ILE A 109 -0.07 -10.45 -11.18
CA ILE A 109 1.15 -11.24 -11.41
C ILE A 109 1.25 -12.41 -10.41
N ILE A 110 0.99 -12.17 -9.11
CA ILE A 110 0.96 -13.23 -8.10
C ILE A 110 -0.04 -14.32 -8.49
N GLU A 111 -1.26 -13.95 -8.90
CA GLU A 111 -2.30 -14.89 -9.32
C GLU A 111 -1.87 -15.70 -10.55
N GLN A 112 -1.31 -15.05 -11.57
CA GLN A 112 -0.81 -15.72 -12.78
C GLN A 112 0.32 -16.71 -12.47
N LEU A 113 1.26 -16.32 -11.61
CA LEU A 113 2.39 -17.16 -11.25
C LEU A 113 1.98 -18.35 -10.38
N THR A 114 0.98 -18.19 -9.53
CA THR A 114 0.69 -19.18 -8.47
C THR A 114 -0.54 -20.02 -8.75
N GLY A 115 -1.48 -19.51 -9.56
CA GLY A 115 -2.82 -20.07 -9.73
C GLY A 115 -3.74 -19.85 -8.53
N ASP A 116 -3.25 -19.28 -7.43
CA ASP A 116 -4.03 -18.95 -6.24
C ASP A 116 -4.62 -17.54 -6.38
N PRO A 117 -5.89 -17.30 -5.95
CA PRO A 117 -6.39 -15.94 -5.75
C PRO A 117 -5.47 -15.15 -4.81
N TYR A 118 -5.28 -13.85 -5.05
CA TYR A 118 -4.34 -13.04 -4.26
C TYR A 118 -4.56 -13.18 -2.74
N GLN A 119 -5.81 -13.08 -2.28
CA GLN A 119 -6.17 -13.19 -0.87
C GLN A 119 -5.78 -14.55 -0.28
N SER A 120 -5.98 -15.63 -1.03
CA SER A 120 -5.58 -16.99 -0.65
C SER A 120 -4.07 -17.12 -0.54
N TYR A 121 -3.31 -16.52 -1.47
CA TYR A 121 -1.85 -16.52 -1.39
C TYR A 121 -1.36 -15.82 -0.12
N VAL A 122 -1.91 -14.63 0.19
CA VAL A 122 -1.58 -13.87 1.41
C VAL A 122 -1.92 -14.69 2.65
N TYR A 123 -3.11 -15.27 2.72
CA TYR A 123 -3.51 -16.09 3.85
C TYR A 123 -2.52 -17.25 4.09
N LYS A 124 -2.25 -18.05 3.06
CA LYS A 124 -1.42 -19.25 3.15
C LYS A 124 0.06 -18.95 3.42
N ASN A 125 0.62 -17.95 2.76
CA ASN A 125 2.07 -17.73 2.72
C ASN A 125 2.55 -16.61 3.65
N LEU A 126 1.67 -15.73 4.13
CA LEU A 126 2.03 -14.60 4.98
C LEU A 126 1.29 -14.68 6.32
N TRP A 127 -0.03 -14.75 6.34
CA TRP A 127 -0.79 -14.66 7.59
C TRP A 127 -0.71 -15.91 8.45
N ALA A 128 -0.98 -17.09 7.87
CA ALA A 128 -0.97 -18.34 8.61
C ALA A 128 0.40 -18.64 9.25
N PRO A 129 1.55 -18.47 8.56
CA PRO A 129 2.87 -18.65 9.18
C PRO A 129 3.16 -17.69 10.33
N LEU A 130 2.57 -16.48 10.31
CA LEU A 130 2.74 -15.48 11.36
C LEU A 130 1.68 -15.57 12.47
N GLY A 131 0.73 -16.50 12.38
CA GLY A 131 -0.38 -16.60 13.34
C GLY A 131 -1.34 -15.42 13.30
N ILE A 132 -1.44 -14.72 12.16
CA ILE A 132 -2.40 -13.65 11.90
C ILE A 132 -3.76 -14.31 11.63
N THR A 133 -4.73 -14.11 12.52
CA THR A 133 -5.95 -14.95 12.59
C THR A 133 -7.25 -14.14 12.62
N HIS A 134 -7.17 -12.84 12.90
CA HIS A 134 -8.31 -11.93 12.99
C HIS A 134 -8.32 -10.89 11.87
N SER A 135 -7.37 -10.99 10.94
CA SER A 135 -7.30 -10.19 9.74
C SER A 135 -8.18 -10.77 8.64
N TYR A 136 -8.74 -9.89 7.83
CA TYR A 136 -9.60 -10.27 6.70
C TYR A 136 -9.51 -9.26 5.56
N PHE A 137 -10.06 -9.64 4.43
CA PHE A 137 -10.24 -8.81 3.25
C PHE A 137 -11.73 -8.71 2.91
N GLY A 138 -12.13 -7.63 2.24
CA GLY A 138 -13.52 -7.41 1.85
C GLY A 138 -14.42 -7.15 3.06
N ALA A 139 -15.64 -7.69 3.04
CA ALA A 139 -16.61 -7.54 4.12
C ALA A 139 -16.17 -8.24 5.42
N THR A 140 -16.55 -7.66 6.56
CA THR A 140 -16.26 -8.18 7.90
C THR A 140 -16.95 -9.52 8.10
N PRO A 141 -16.20 -10.58 8.44
CA PRO A 141 -16.78 -11.86 8.80
C PRO A 141 -17.72 -11.73 9.99
N TYR A 142 -18.84 -12.46 9.98
CA TYR A 142 -19.87 -12.37 11.01
C TYR A 142 -19.32 -12.53 12.44
N HIS A 143 -18.33 -13.41 12.63
CA HIS A 143 -17.73 -13.71 13.94
C HIS A 143 -16.77 -12.62 14.44
N LEU A 144 -16.39 -11.67 13.58
CA LEU A 144 -15.58 -10.49 13.93
C LEU A 144 -16.40 -9.19 13.95
N ALA A 145 -17.70 -9.25 13.61
CA ALA A 145 -18.54 -8.06 13.47
C ALA A 145 -18.56 -7.20 14.74
N ASP A 146 -18.67 -7.83 15.91
CA ASP A 146 -18.70 -7.13 17.21
C ASP A 146 -17.34 -6.54 17.63
N GLN A 147 -16.26 -6.95 16.97
CA GLN A 147 -14.91 -6.43 17.22
C GLN A 147 -14.53 -5.29 16.28
N ARG A 148 -15.34 -5.05 15.24
CA ARG A 148 -15.04 -4.05 14.22
C ARG A 148 -15.26 -2.65 14.76
N SER A 149 -14.26 -1.78 14.59
CA SER A 149 -14.48 -0.35 14.80
C SER A 149 -15.42 0.21 13.71
N ASN A 150 -16.21 1.22 14.07
CA ASN A 150 -16.88 2.06 13.10
C ASN A 150 -15.90 3.13 12.58
N ASN A 151 -16.16 3.65 11.38
CA ASN A 151 -15.37 4.69 10.73
C ASN A 151 -16.19 5.96 10.51
N TYR A 152 -15.52 7.09 10.57
CA TYR A 152 -16.15 8.40 10.58
C TYR A 152 -15.42 9.38 9.66
N ASP A 153 -16.19 10.28 9.05
CA ASP A 153 -15.67 11.46 8.37
C ASP A 153 -16.17 12.72 9.09
N VAL A 154 -15.27 13.68 9.30
CA VAL A 154 -15.66 15.05 9.64
C VAL A 154 -15.85 15.80 8.34
N VAL A 155 -17.09 16.17 8.05
CA VAL A 155 -17.48 16.88 6.81
C VAL A 155 -17.95 18.29 7.14
N ARG A 156 -17.82 19.20 6.16
CA ARG A 156 -18.32 20.57 6.25
C ARG A 156 -19.45 20.76 5.24
N ASP A 157 -20.61 21.19 5.70
CA ASP A 157 -21.72 21.53 4.82
C ASP A 157 -21.50 22.87 4.09
N SER A 158 -22.39 23.20 3.15
CA SER A 158 -22.31 24.47 2.39
C SER A 158 -22.55 25.72 3.25
N ALA A 159 -23.13 25.58 4.44
CA ALA A 159 -23.29 26.65 5.42
C ALA A 159 -22.07 26.80 6.35
N GLY A 160 -21.08 25.92 6.22
CA GLY A 160 -19.85 25.93 7.01
C GLY A 160 -19.93 25.14 8.32
N HIS A 161 -21.01 24.42 8.60
CA HIS A 161 -21.12 23.59 9.79
C HIS A 161 -20.34 22.30 9.62
N GLU A 162 -19.59 21.94 10.66
CA GLU A 162 -18.85 20.68 10.73
C GLU A 162 -19.67 19.62 11.46
N ALA A 163 -19.71 18.41 10.92
CA ALA A 163 -20.38 17.27 11.53
C ALA A 163 -19.54 16.01 11.40
N VAL A 164 -19.60 15.16 12.41
CA VAL A 164 -19.05 13.79 12.37
C VAL A 164 -20.11 12.87 11.78
N VAL A 165 -19.81 12.25 10.64
CA VAL A 165 -20.69 11.33 9.93
C VAL A 165 -20.12 9.92 10.04
N ALA A 166 -20.96 8.97 10.44
CA ALA A 166 -20.60 7.55 10.42
C ALA A 166 -20.78 6.99 9.00
N ASN A 167 -19.75 6.30 8.49
CA ASN A 167 -19.77 5.76 7.13
C ASN A 167 -20.54 4.43 7.00
N GLY A 168 -20.96 3.86 8.12
CA GLY A 168 -21.90 2.74 8.14
C GLY A 168 -21.23 1.37 7.95
N ARG A 169 -21.86 0.52 7.13
CA ARG A 169 -21.41 -0.88 6.92
C ARG A 169 -20.21 -0.95 5.98
N ASP A 170 -19.58 -2.13 5.93
CA ASP A 170 -18.33 -2.33 5.20
C ASP A 170 -18.39 -1.88 3.75
N PHE A 171 -17.24 -1.38 3.31
CA PHE A 171 -16.92 -1.18 1.93
C PHE A 171 -16.06 -2.35 1.46
N ASP A 172 -16.52 -3.10 0.45
CA ASP A 172 -15.67 -4.10 -0.22
C ASP A 172 -14.81 -3.39 -1.28
N PRO A 173 -13.47 -3.34 -1.12
CA PRO A 173 -12.60 -2.66 -2.07
C PRO A 173 -12.45 -3.40 -3.41
N GLY A 174 -12.96 -4.64 -3.51
CA GLY A 174 -12.91 -5.45 -4.73
C GLY A 174 -11.48 -5.58 -5.26
N ILE A 175 -11.28 -5.21 -6.52
CA ILE A 175 -9.96 -5.32 -7.19
C ILE A 175 -8.86 -4.42 -6.57
N THR A 176 -9.19 -3.46 -5.68
CA THR A 176 -8.17 -2.65 -4.95
C THR A 176 -7.60 -3.30 -3.71
N ILE A 177 -8.13 -4.44 -3.29
CA ILE A 177 -7.69 -5.12 -2.07
C ILE A 177 -6.15 -5.17 -1.91
N PRO A 178 -5.35 -5.44 -2.97
CA PRO A 178 -3.89 -5.43 -2.88
C PRO A 178 -3.24 -4.10 -2.46
N ASN A 179 -3.88 -2.97 -2.76
CA ASN A 179 -3.34 -1.64 -2.50
C ASN A 179 -3.78 -1.06 -1.14
N GLY A 180 -4.86 -1.56 -0.53
CA GLY A 180 -5.39 -1.00 0.72
C GLY A 180 -6.50 -1.77 1.44
N GLY A 181 -6.87 -2.98 0.99
CA GLY A 181 -8.05 -3.69 1.52
C GLY A 181 -7.84 -4.58 2.74
N TRP A 182 -6.68 -4.51 3.40
CA TRP A 182 -6.38 -5.32 4.58
C TRP A 182 -7.03 -4.71 5.83
N ASN A 183 -8.02 -5.40 6.38
CA ASN A 183 -8.58 -5.09 7.68
C ASN A 183 -7.84 -5.90 8.74
N ALA A 184 -7.30 -5.21 9.76
CA ALA A 184 -6.51 -5.84 10.81
C ALA A 184 -6.76 -5.18 12.17
N PRO A 185 -7.01 -5.97 13.25
CA PRO A 185 -6.85 -5.45 14.60
C PRO A 185 -5.36 -5.21 14.89
N LEU A 186 -5.08 -4.33 15.86
CA LEU A 186 -3.70 -3.97 16.22
C LEU A 186 -2.83 -5.18 16.62
N GLY A 187 -3.43 -6.22 17.22
CA GLY A 187 -2.70 -7.44 17.58
C GLY A 187 -2.14 -8.21 16.37
N ASP A 188 -2.89 -8.26 15.27
CA ASP A 188 -2.41 -8.89 14.03
C ASP A 188 -1.42 -7.99 13.28
N LEU A 189 -1.65 -6.67 13.30
CA LEU A 189 -0.68 -5.73 12.76
C LEU A 189 0.65 -5.80 13.54
N ALA A 190 0.61 -6.01 14.87
CA ALA A 190 1.78 -6.21 15.70
C ALA A 190 2.55 -7.49 15.34
N ARG A 191 1.87 -8.58 14.96
CA ARG A 191 2.53 -9.79 14.43
C ARG A 191 3.27 -9.50 13.13
N TRP A 192 2.60 -8.81 12.20
CA TRP A 192 3.20 -8.41 10.93
C TRP A 192 4.42 -7.51 11.13
N VAL A 193 4.32 -6.50 11.99
CA VAL A 193 5.41 -5.58 12.32
C VAL A 193 6.51 -6.25 13.15
N GLY A 194 6.17 -7.23 13.99
CA GLY A 194 7.13 -8.08 14.71
C GLY A 194 7.97 -8.93 13.76
N PHE A 195 7.36 -9.46 12.69
CA PHE A 195 8.10 -10.09 11.58
C PHE A 195 9.02 -9.07 10.88
N LEU A 196 8.47 -7.92 10.46
CA LEU A 196 9.25 -6.91 9.74
C LEU A 196 10.42 -6.38 10.56
N SER A 197 10.26 -6.14 11.85
CA SER A 197 11.31 -5.63 12.74
C SER A 197 12.34 -6.69 13.15
N GLY A 198 12.05 -7.98 12.95
CA GLY A 198 12.83 -9.10 13.49
C GLY A 198 12.56 -9.41 14.97
N ALA A 199 11.71 -8.63 15.65
CA ALA A 199 11.38 -8.86 17.06
C ALA A 199 10.69 -10.20 17.32
N ALA A 200 10.00 -10.76 16.31
CA ALA A 200 9.38 -12.08 16.40
C ALA A 200 10.39 -13.25 16.33
N GLY A 201 11.66 -12.98 16.00
CA GLY A 201 12.73 -13.97 15.99
C GLY A 201 12.60 -15.08 14.93
N ASN A 202 11.72 -14.93 13.94
CA ASN A 202 11.58 -15.90 12.86
C ASN A 202 11.44 -15.23 11.49
N ASP A 203 12.15 -15.77 10.50
CA ASP A 203 12.18 -15.33 9.10
C ASP A 203 11.31 -16.24 8.22
N THR A 204 10.24 -16.82 8.78
CA THR A 204 9.44 -17.88 8.12
C THR A 204 8.77 -17.39 6.84
N VAL A 205 8.42 -16.10 6.77
CA VAL A 205 7.77 -15.50 5.61
C VAL A 205 8.77 -15.00 4.58
N LEU A 206 9.84 -14.32 5.00
CA LEU A 206 10.84 -13.77 4.09
C LEU A 206 12.18 -13.65 4.82
N ALA A 207 13.29 -13.94 4.13
CA ALA A 207 14.61 -13.83 4.71
C ALA A 207 14.94 -12.38 5.10
N ARG A 208 15.69 -12.20 6.21
CA ARG A 208 16.17 -10.87 6.63
C ARG A 208 16.89 -10.10 5.52
N THR A 209 17.75 -10.78 4.77
CA THR A 209 18.52 -10.18 3.67
C THR A 209 17.63 -9.64 2.55
N THR A 210 16.50 -10.32 2.28
CA THR A 210 15.51 -9.85 1.30
C THR A 210 14.74 -8.65 1.82
N LEU A 211 14.36 -8.62 3.10
CA LEU A 211 13.76 -7.42 3.71
C LEU A 211 14.73 -6.22 3.67
N ASP A 212 16.01 -6.45 3.97
CA ASP A 212 17.03 -5.40 3.91
C ASP A 212 17.22 -4.85 2.50
N GLU A 213 17.06 -5.68 1.46
CA GLU A 213 17.01 -5.22 0.07
C GLU A 213 15.77 -4.37 -0.21
N MET A 214 14.58 -4.80 0.26
CA MET A 214 13.35 -4.02 0.09
C MET A 214 13.43 -2.63 0.70
N TRP A 215 14.30 -2.44 1.70
CA TRP A 215 14.47 -1.21 2.44
C TRP A 215 15.61 -0.32 1.94
N ARG A 216 16.30 -0.72 0.86
CA ARG A 216 17.28 0.14 0.19
C ARG A 216 16.54 1.29 -0.49
N THR A 217 17.03 2.51 -0.27
CA THR A 217 16.55 3.70 -0.96
C THR A 217 16.71 3.54 -2.47
N LEU A 218 15.59 3.69 -3.20
CA LEU A 218 15.57 3.68 -4.67
C LEU A 218 15.32 5.08 -5.22
N PHE A 219 14.35 5.79 -4.64
CA PHE A 219 14.00 7.14 -5.08
C PHE A 219 13.77 8.04 -3.87
N ALA A 220 14.22 9.29 -3.97
CA ALA A 220 13.77 10.33 -3.06
C ALA A 220 12.26 10.51 -3.22
N THR A 221 11.57 10.62 -2.11
CA THR A 221 10.18 11.06 -2.10
C THR A 221 10.17 12.58 -1.99
N GLU A 222 9.16 13.25 -2.53
CA GLU A 222 8.93 14.69 -2.28
C GLU A 222 8.44 14.93 -0.83
N GLY A 223 8.90 14.12 0.12
CA GLY A 223 8.50 14.14 1.52
C GLY A 223 9.03 15.37 2.27
N ASP A 224 8.54 15.51 3.49
CA ASP A 224 8.72 16.71 4.31
C ASP A 224 10.16 16.93 4.81
N ALA A 225 10.98 15.88 4.85
CA ALA A 225 12.34 15.94 5.37
C ALA A 225 13.38 15.52 4.32
N PRO A 226 14.53 16.22 4.25
CA PRO A 226 15.64 15.80 3.41
C PRO A 226 16.05 14.35 3.69
N GLY A 227 16.13 13.54 2.62
CA GLY A 227 16.54 12.14 2.70
C GLY A 227 15.38 11.13 2.82
N ASP A 228 14.13 11.59 3.02
CA ASP A 228 12.97 10.70 2.98
C ASP A 228 12.83 10.10 1.57
N SER A 229 12.70 8.77 1.53
CA SER A 229 12.77 8.00 0.31
C SER A 229 11.84 6.79 0.33
N VAL A 230 11.78 6.08 -0.79
CA VAL A 230 11.07 4.81 -0.91
C VAL A 230 12.03 3.71 -1.35
N GLY A 231 11.82 2.52 -0.81
CA GLY A 231 12.38 1.26 -1.31
C GLY A 231 11.36 0.49 -2.15
N LEU A 232 11.32 -0.84 -1.99
CA LEU A 232 10.29 -1.69 -2.58
C LEU A 232 9.06 -1.71 -1.66
N SER A 233 8.11 -0.79 -1.90
CA SER A 233 6.86 -0.60 -1.15
C SER A 233 6.99 -0.10 0.29
N PHE A 234 8.17 0.30 0.74
CA PHE A 234 8.38 0.84 2.09
C PHE A 234 8.90 2.26 2.04
N PHE A 235 8.35 3.13 2.87
CA PHE A 235 8.95 4.44 3.15
C PHE A 235 10.19 4.23 4.02
N VAL A 236 11.25 4.95 3.67
CA VAL A 236 12.53 4.99 4.35
C VAL A 236 12.72 6.42 4.84
N LEU A 237 12.49 6.64 6.12
CA LEU A 237 12.57 7.95 6.75
C LEU A 237 13.88 8.09 7.53
N TRP A 238 14.39 9.31 7.60
CA TRP A 238 15.58 9.65 8.38
C TRP A 238 15.30 10.79 9.35
N ARG A 239 15.53 10.59 10.64
CA ARG A 239 15.43 11.64 11.67
C ARG A 239 16.68 11.57 12.55
N ASP A 240 17.43 12.65 12.65
CA ASP A 240 18.65 12.75 13.47
C ASP A 240 19.63 11.57 13.29
N GLY A 241 19.79 11.10 12.04
CA GLY A 241 20.67 9.98 11.70
C GLY A 241 20.10 8.58 12.00
N VAL A 242 18.88 8.49 12.54
CA VAL A 242 18.15 7.24 12.74
C VAL A 242 17.28 6.94 11.53
N ARG A 243 17.38 5.71 11.01
CA ARG A 243 16.61 5.21 9.89
C ARG A 243 15.34 4.53 10.38
N PHE A 244 14.19 4.86 9.80
CA PHE A 244 12.92 4.21 10.08
C PHE A 244 12.32 3.66 8.79
N ILE A 245 11.72 2.47 8.88
CA ILE A 245 11.10 1.81 7.74
C ILE A 245 9.62 1.60 8.02
N GLY A 246 8.74 1.95 7.09
CA GLY A 246 7.32 1.83 7.38
C GLY A 246 6.41 2.10 6.20
N HIS A 247 5.14 2.28 6.52
CA HIS A 247 4.10 2.62 5.56
C HIS A 247 2.93 3.31 6.26
N THR A 248 2.26 4.20 5.54
CA THR A 248 1.02 4.85 5.99
C THR A 248 -0.20 4.22 5.31
N GLY A 249 -1.39 4.44 5.87
CA GLY A 249 -2.65 3.93 5.35
C GLY A 249 -3.73 4.98 5.48
N GLN A 250 -4.57 5.06 4.45
CA GLN A 250 -5.80 5.83 4.47
C GLN A 250 -6.81 5.11 3.59
N GLN A 251 -7.97 4.77 4.17
CA GLN A 251 -9.04 4.10 3.45
C GLN A 251 -10.34 4.29 4.23
N ALA A 252 -11.39 4.78 3.57
CA ALA A 252 -12.76 4.86 4.09
C ALA A 252 -12.82 5.33 5.56
N GLY A 253 -12.46 6.56 5.89
CA GLY A 253 -12.52 7.06 7.28
C GLY A 253 -11.40 6.58 8.21
N PHE A 254 -10.62 5.57 7.84
CA PHE A 254 -9.48 5.12 8.63
C PHE A 254 -8.18 5.77 8.17
N ARG A 255 -7.30 6.07 9.13
CA ARG A 255 -5.88 6.36 8.91
C ARG A 255 -5.04 5.44 9.75
N SER A 256 -3.89 5.03 9.25
CA SER A 256 -2.96 4.22 10.02
C SER A 256 -1.52 4.47 9.60
N PHE A 257 -0.60 4.07 10.46
CA PHE A 257 0.80 3.92 10.08
C PHE A 257 1.45 2.84 10.93
N PHE A 258 2.54 2.31 10.41
CA PHE A 258 3.53 1.62 11.23
C PHE A 258 4.92 2.05 10.81
N TYR A 259 5.84 2.05 11.76
CA TYR A 259 7.27 2.24 11.51
C TYR A 259 8.09 1.32 12.41
N VAL A 260 9.21 0.84 11.87
CA VAL A 260 10.21 0.03 12.57
C VAL A 260 11.54 0.77 12.58
N ASN A 261 12.24 0.69 13.70
CA ASN A 261 13.66 0.99 13.78
C ASN A 261 14.43 -0.33 13.56
N PRO A 262 15.04 -0.54 12.39
CA PRO A 262 15.72 -1.79 12.08
C PRO A 262 16.98 -2.01 12.92
N LYS A 263 17.52 -0.97 13.59
CA LYS A 263 18.71 -1.10 14.45
C LYS A 263 18.36 -1.70 15.81
N THR A 264 17.20 -1.36 16.36
CA THR A 264 16.78 -1.77 17.71
C THR A 264 15.65 -2.79 17.70
N SER A 265 15.09 -3.10 16.52
CA SER A 265 13.87 -3.88 16.34
C SER A 265 12.64 -3.28 17.06
N ALA A 266 12.72 -2.04 17.54
CA ALA A 266 11.58 -1.32 18.09
C ALA A 266 10.61 -0.93 16.97
N ALA A 267 9.31 -0.89 17.28
CA ALA A 267 8.29 -0.54 16.31
C ALA A 267 7.11 0.18 16.95
N VAL A 268 6.43 0.97 16.13
CA VAL A 268 5.22 1.68 16.51
C VAL A 268 4.13 1.44 15.48
N ILE A 269 2.89 1.35 15.96
CA ILE A 269 1.68 1.19 15.15
C ILE A 269 0.64 2.16 15.71
N ALA A 270 -0.06 2.86 14.82
CA ALA A 270 -1.24 3.62 15.18
C ALA A 270 -2.34 3.44 14.13
N ALA A 271 -3.59 3.43 14.60
CA ALA A 271 -4.78 3.42 13.75
C ALA A 271 -5.81 4.39 14.32
N PHE A 272 -6.43 5.15 13.44
CA PHE A 272 -7.45 6.14 13.71
C PHE A 272 -8.65 5.81 12.85
N ASN A 273 -9.85 5.96 13.39
CA ASN A 273 -11.10 5.66 12.70
C ASN A 273 -11.87 6.93 12.28
N THR A 274 -11.16 8.05 12.18
CA THR A 274 -11.72 9.31 11.69
C THR A 274 -10.78 9.98 10.71
N THR A 275 -11.31 10.38 9.55
CA THR A 275 -10.70 11.39 8.66
C THR A 275 -11.45 12.72 8.80
N ASN A 276 -10.75 13.83 8.53
CA ASN A 276 -11.30 15.17 8.67
C ASN A 276 -11.17 15.92 7.35
N ASP A 277 -12.16 15.70 6.49
CA ASP A 277 -12.25 16.29 5.16
C ASP A 277 -12.66 17.77 5.23
N ALA A 278 -13.35 18.16 6.31
CA ALA A 278 -13.67 19.56 6.60
C ALA A 278 -12.42 20.44 6.78
N ARG A 279 -11.30 19.84 7.23
CA ARG A 279 -10.02 20.51 7.50
C ARG A 279 -8.82 19.67 7.06
N ASP A 280 -8.80 19.27 5.80
CA ASP A 280 -7.82 18.31 5.26
C ASP A 280 -6.35 18.72 5.54
N ALA A 281 -5.99 19.99 5.29
CA ALA A 281 -4.64 20.48 5.54
C ALA A 281 -4.22 20.40 7.02
N GLU A 282 -5.11 20.77 7.95
CA GLU A 282 -4.83 20.68 9.39
C GLU A 282 -4.74 19.22 9.86
N SER A 283 -5.60 18.36 9.32
CA SER A 283 -5.61 16.91 9.57
C SER A 283 -4.33 16.24 9.07
N ALA A 284 -3.84 16.62 7.89
CA ALA A 284 -2.57 16.13 7.34
C ALA A 284 -1.39 16.52 8.24
N GLN A 285 -1.32 17.80 8.64
CA GLN A 285 -0.27 18.29 9.56
C GLN A 285 -0.34 17.62 10.93
N GLY A 286 -1.54 17.43 11.48
CA GLY A 286 -1.75 16.75 12.76
C GLY A 286 -1.25 15.31 12.74
N PHE A 287 -1.56 14.57 11.68
CA PHE A 287 -1.10 13.20 11.51
C PHE A 287 0.42 13.10 11.35
N LYS A 288 1.03 14.05 10.62
CA LYS A 288 2.48 14.15 10.53
C LYS A 288 3.12 14.35 11.91
N ARG A 289 2.59 15.28 12.72
CA ARG A 289 3.08 15.50 14.10
C ARG A 289 2.99 14.23 14.96
N ILE A 290 1.92 13.46 14.80
CA ILE A 290 1.77 12.17 15.50
C ILE A 290 2.83 11.17 15.03
N ILE A 291 3.10 11.07 13.72
CA ILE A 291 4.15 10.21 13.19
C ILE A 291 5.51 10.64 13.76
N ASP A 292 5.87 11.91 13.68
CA ASP A 292 7.17 12.40 14.17
C ASP A 292 7.36 12.09 15.68
N ALA A 293 6.34 12.35 16.51
CA ALA A 293 6.37 11.99 17.93
C ALA A 293 6.46 10.46 18.16
N ALA A 294 5.79 9.66 17.32
CA ALA A 294 5.87 8.20 17.40
C ALA A 294 7.26 7.67 17.03
N LEU A 295 7.95 8.29 16.06
CA LEU A 295 9.32 7.94 15.68
C LEU A 295 10.31 8.23 16.82
N GLU A 296 10.13 9.34 17.55
CA GLU A 296 10.95 9.66 18.72
C GLU A 296 10.91 8.57 19.81
N LEU A 297 9.75 7.94 20.01
CA LEU A 297 9.59 6.85 20.99
C LEU A 297 10.44 5.61 20.66
N ILE A 298 10.69 5.36 19.38
CA ILE A 298 11.41 4.18 18.89
C ILE A 298 12.80 4.53 18.34
N ALA A 299 13.26 5.77 18.50
CA ALA A 299 14.56 6.23 18.01
C ALA A 299 15.75 5.72 18.84
N ARG A 300 15.51 5.37 20.10
CA ARG A 300 16.52 5.00 21.09
C ARG A 300 16.79 3.49 21.11
#